data_AF-A0A351X0Z9-F1
#
_entry.id   AF-A0A351X0Z9-F1
#
_cell.length_a   1.000
_cell.length_b   1.000
_cell.length_c   1.000
_cell.angle_alpha   90.00
_cell.angle_beta   90.00
_cell.angle_gamma   90.00
#
_symmetry.space_group_name_H-M   'P 1'
#
loop_
_entity.id
_entity.type
_entity.pdbx_description
1 polymer ?
#
loop_
_entity_poly.entity_id
_entity_poly.type
_entity_poly.pdbx_seq_one_letter_code
_entity_poly.pdbx_strand_id
1 'polypeptide(L)'
;MQAVHSPDCSKIHTGYSEPVRTLCGSNNLLQPGRLLAPTSIKGRTIVQTCSRCFTQSPDQARICPSCGANLKEYSTTAVAVQKMRDNPRVVNLRLVVSHDSCPACQAVEGTYTKDKLPTLPVEGCSHANGCRCFFEPMLDEIYP
;
A
#
# COMPACT_ATOMS: atom_id res chain seq x y z
N MET A 1 -21.87 63.62 -3.60
CA MET A 1 -21.28 64.81 -2.94
C MET A 1 -21.64 64.72 -1.46
N GLN A 2 -20.67 65.00 -0.57
CA GLN A 2 -20.76 65.13 0.90
C GLN A 2 -20.78 63.77 1.65
N ALA A 3 -19.77 63.29 2.39
CA ALA A 3 -18.84 63.92 3.36
C ALA A 3 -19.65 64.68 4.43
N VAL A 4 -19.58 64.49 5.75
CA VAL A 4 -18.51 64.09 6.67
C VAL A 4 -19.12 64.16 8.10
N HIS A 5 -18.37 63.66 9.08
CA HIS A 5 -18.40 63.99 10.52
C HIS A 5 -19.23 63.09 11.46
N SER A 6 -18.46 62.23 12.14
CA SER A 6 -18.61 61.85 13.55
C SER A 6 -18.95 63.04 14.46
N PRO A 7 -19.42 62.77 15.69
CA PRO A 7 -18.51 63.11 16.79
C PRO A 7 -18.48 62.10 17.95
N ASP A 8 -17.32 62.13 18.58
CA ASP A 8 -17.01 61.92 19.99
C ASP A 8 -17.27 60.58 20.67
N CYS A 9 -16.20 59.79 20.59
CA CYS A 9 -15.74 58.90 21.64
C CYS A 9 -15.37 59.70 22.90
N SER A 10 -16.16 59.57 23.97
CA SER A 10 -15.71 59.89 25.32
C SER A 10 -16.12 58.78 26.30
N LYS A 11 -15.22 57.79 26.37
CA LYS A 11 -14.66 57.18 27.58
C LYS A 11 -15.60 56.93 28.77
N ILE A 12 -15.81 55.65 29.09
CA ILE A 12 -15.65 55.18 30.48
C ILE A 12 -14.85 53.87 30.48
N HIS A 13 -13.73 53.91 31.17
CA HIS A 13 -12.87 52.80 31.52
C HIS A 13 -13.57 51.88 32.53
N THR A 14 -13.54 50.56 32.29
CA THR A 14 -12.99 49.53 33.21
C THR A 14 -13.24 48.15 32.61
N GLY A 15 -12.17 47.38 32.40
CA GLY A 15 -12.23 45.92 32.20
C GLY A 15 -12.03 45.41 30.78
N TYR A 16 -10.98 45.86 30.08
CA TYR A 16 -10.55 45.32 28.77
C TYR A 16 -9.20 44.61 28.88
N SER A 17 -9.17 43.35 28.48
CA SER A 17 -8.09 42.79 27.66
C SER A 17 -8.66 41.68 26.79
N GLU A 18 -9.18 42.06 25.62
CA GLU A 18 -9.29 41.17 24.46
C GLU A 18 -7.89 40.85 23.90
N PRO A 19 -7.77 39.97 22.88
CA PRO A 19 -7.87 40.55 21.55
C PRO A 19 -8.78 39.76 20.59
N VAL A 20 -9.61 40.56 19.93
CA VAL A 20 -10.32 40.32 18.69
C VAL A 20 -9.38 39.77 17.61
N ARG A 21 -9.78 38.67 16.97
CA ARG A 21 -9.48 38.42 15.56
C ARG A 21 -10.76 38.08 14.81
N THR A 22 -11.43 39.12 14.33
CA THR A 22 -12.28 39.06 13.15
C THR A 22 -11.37 38.93 11.94
N LEU A 23 -11.32 37.74 11.36
CA LEU A 23 -10.75 37.49 10.05
C LEU A 23 -11.83 36.86 9.18
N CYS A 24 -12.19 37.61 8.13
CA CYS A 24 -12.41 37.15 6.76
C CYS A 24 -13.12 35.81 6.51
N GLY A 25 -14.24 35.90 5.80
CA GLY A 25 -14.46 35.05 4.63
C GLY A 25 -15.17 33.72 4.88
N SER A 26 -16.39 33.65 4.36
CA SER A 26 -16.96 32.47 3.69
C SER A 26 -16.98 31.16 4.49
N ASN A 27 -18.12 30.96 5.16
CA ASN A 27 -18.78 29.67 5.40
C ASN A 27 -17.90 28.42 5.23
N ASN A 28 -17.41 28.00 6.38
CA ASN A 28 -16.92 26.68 6.70
C ASN A 28 -17.98 25.61 6.39
N LEU A 29 -17.91 25.05 5.18
CA LEU A 29 -18.40 23.71 4.87
C LEU A 29 -17.21 22.86 4.40
N LEU A 30 -16.13 22.84 5.18
CA LEU A 30 -15.17 21.74 5.13
C LEU A 30 -15.65 20.67 6.10
N GLN A 31 -16.32 19.68 5.52
CA GLN A 31 -16.72 18.46 6.19
C GLN A 31 -15.51 17.85 6.92
N PRO A 32 -15.54 17.70 8.25
CA PRO A 32 -14.68 16.74 8.92
C PRO A 32 -15.27 15.36 8.63
N GLY A 33 -14.51 14.52 7.94
CA GLY A 33 -14.90 13.12 7.77
C GLY A 33 -15.25 12.75 6.33
N ARG A 34 -14.20 12.52 5.54
CA ARG A 34 -14.07 11.21 4.92
C ARG A 34 -12.71 10.66 5.29
N LEU A 35 -12.65 9.99 6.45
CA LEU A 35 -11.96 8.71 6.45
C LEU A 35 -12.58 7.94 5.28
N LEU A 36 -11.86 7.85 4.16
CA LEU A 36 -12.07 6.72 3.27
C LEU A 36 -11.59 5.51 4.06
N ALA A 37 -12.49 5.02 4.92
CA ALA A 37 -12.38 3.71 5.50
C ALA A 37 -12.07 2.76 4.34
N PRO A 38 -11.07 1.87 4.47
CA PRO A 38 -10.91 0.80 3.50
C PRO A 38 -12.24 0.06 3.51
N THR A 39 -12.98 0.13 2.41
CA THR A 39 -14.28 -0.52 2.27
C THR A 39 -14.06 -1.99 2.55
N SER A 40 -14.50 -2.39 3.74
CA SER A 40 -14.53 -3.75 4.23
C SER A 40 -15.50 -4.53 3.36
N ILE A 41 -14.98 -5.10 2.27
CA ILE A 41 -15.68 -6.12 1.50
C ILE A 41 -15.26 -7.45 2.12
N LYS A 42 -16.19 -8.07 2.84
CA LYS A 42 -16.04 -9.35 3.53
C LYS A 42 -15.31 -10.40 2.67
N GLY A 43 -14.26 -10.99 3.25
CA GLY A 43 -13.93 -12.40 3.05
C GLY A 43 -13.06 -12.78 1.85
N ARG A 44 -11.81 -12.30 1.80
CA ARG A 44 -10.62 -13.07 1.33
C ARG A 44 -9.36 -12.22 1.51
N THR A 45 -8.80 -12.20 2.72
CA THR A 45 -7.54 -11.49 2.95
C THR A 45 -6.39 -12.39 2.56
N ILE A 46 -6.21 -12.56 1.26
CA ILE A 46 -4.94 -12.98 0.70
C ILE A 46 -3.98 -11.83 1.06
N VAL A 47 -2.82 -12.13 1.64
CA VAL A 47 -1.89 -11.13 2.19
C VAL A 47 -0.55 -11.13 1.44
N GLN A 48 -0.15 -9.96 0.93
CA GLN A 48 1.21 -9.65 0.50
C GLN A 48 1.88 -8.67 1.47
N THR A 49 3.20 -8.69 1.50
CA THR A 49 3.99 -7.84 2.40
C THR A 49 4.80 -6.82 1.60
N CYS A 50 4.70 -5.54 1.95
CA CYS A 50 5.54 -4.50 1.37
C CYS A 50 7.01 -4.67 1.82
N SER A 51 7.96 -4.69 0.91
CA SER A 51 9.40 -4.79 1.23
C SER A 51 10.01 -3.49 1.75
N ARG A 52 9.30 -2.35 1.62
CA ARG A 52 9.78 -1.04 2.08
C ARG A 52 9.38 -0.72 3.52
N CYS A 53 8.13 -0.98 3.87
CA CYS A 53 7.56 -0.64 5.19
C CYS A 53 7.03 -1.84 5.97
N PHE A 54 7.14 -3.06 5.41
CA PHE A 54 6.66 -4.31 6.01
C PHE A 54 5.17 -4.36 6.34
N THR A 55 4.39 -3.39 5.88
CA THR A 55 2.93 -3.41 6.02
C THR A 55 2.35 -4.53 5.18
N GLN A 56 1.53 -5.36 5.82
CA GLN A 56 0.71 -6.37 5.17
C GLN A 56 -0.45 -5.68 4.45
N SER A 57 -0.71 -6.07 3.21
CA SER A 57 -1.73 -5.51 2.35
C SER A 57 -2.47 -6.62 1.63
N PRO A 58 -3.75 -6.42 1.25
CA PRO A 58 -4.45 -7.43 0.47
C PRO A 58 -3.78 -7.62 -0.89
N ASP A 59 -3.86 -8.82 -1.46
CA ASP A 59 -3.16 -9.12 -2.71
C ASP A 59 -3.63 -8.37 -3.95
N GLN A 60 -4.85 -7.85 -3.91
CA GLN A 60 -5.38 -6.98 -4.95
C GLN A 60 -4.84 -5.54 -4.84
N ALA A 61 -4.26 -5.16 -3.69
CA ALA A 61 -3.68 -3.84 -3.54
C ALA A 61 -2.48 -3.69 -4.49
N ARG A 62 -2.56 -2.68 -5.37
CA ARG A 62 -1.43 -2.28 -6.22
C ARG A 62 -0.51 -1.31 -5.49
N ILE A 63 -1.05 -0.56 -4.53
CA ILE A 63 -0.36 0.48 -3.80
C ILE A 63 -0.42 0.15 -2.30
N CYS A 64 0.71 0.25 -1.63
CA CYS A 64 0.78 0.07 -0.19
C CYS A 64 0.02 1.20 0.53
N PRO A 65 -0.95 0.91 1.40
CA PRO A 65 -1.74 1.93 2.09
C PRO A 65 -0.92 2.73 3.13
N SER A 66 0.23 2.21 3.54
CA SER A 66 1.09 2.84 4.56
C SER A 66 2.14 3.78 3.94
N CYS A 67 2.85 3.33 2.90
CA CYS A 67 3.97 4.09 2.32
C CYS A 67 3.80 4.49 0.85
N GLY A 68 2.70 4.12 0.19
CA GLY A 68 2.44 4.46 -1.21
C GLY A 68 3.28 3.69 -2.25
N ALA A 69 4.06 2.68 -1.84
CA ALA A 69 4.87 1.89 -2.77
C ALA A 69 4.03 1.00 -3.70
N ASN A 70 4.47 0.82 -4.95
CA ASN A 70 3.86 -0.14 -5.89
C ASN A 70 4.17 -1.57 -5.46
N LEU A 71 3.17 -2.31 -4.98
CA LEU A 71 3.32 -3.67 -4.46
C LEU A 71 3.61 -4.70 -5.55
N LYS A 72 3.34 -4.40 -6.83
CA LYS A 72 3.76 -5.26 -7.94
C LYS A 72 5.29 -5.36 -8.06
N GLU A 73 5.99 -4.31 -7.66
CA GLU A 73 7.46 -4.20 -7.76
C GLU A 73 8.13 -4.32 -6.37
N TYR A 74 7.47 -3.79 -5.34
CA TYR A 74 7.99 -3.67 -3.98
C TYR A 74 7.26 -4.57 -2.98
N SER A 75 6.59 -5.64 -3.41
CA SER A 75 6.28 -6.73 -2.48
C SER A 75 7.55 -7.53 -2.16
N THR A 76 7.57 -8.22 -1.03
CA THR A 76 8.68 -9.10 -0.64
C THR A 76 8.98 -10.15 -1.72
N THR A 77 7.93 -10.73 -2.30
CA THR A 77 8.05 -11.74 -3.35
C THR A 77 8.54 -11.16 -4.66
N ALA A 78 8.03 -9.99 -5.08
CA ALA A 78 8.49 -9.32 -6.30
C ALA A 78 9.99 -8.95 -6.23
N VAL A 79 10.44 -8.39 -5.10
CA VAL A 79 11.85 -8.05 -4.90
C VAL A 79 12.72 -9.31 -4.86
N ALA A 80 12.26 -10.39 -4.24
CA ALA A 80 12.99 -11.65 -4.22
C ALA A 80 13.15 -12.23 -5.65
N VAL A 81 12.07 -12.23 -6.44
CA VAL A 81 12.11 -12.65 -7.85
C VAL A 81 13.08 -11.79 -8.66
N GLN A 82 13.06 -10.47 -8.47
CA GLN A 82 13.97 -9.58 -9.18
C GLN A 82 15.43 -9.91 -8.87
N LYS A 83 15.78 -10.12 -7.59
CA LYS A 83 17.13 -10.55 -7.19
C LYS A 83 17.54 -11.87 -7.84
N MET A 84 16.62 -12.81 -7.98
CA MET A 84 16.89 -14.09 -8.64
C MET A 84 17.04 -13.95 -10.15
N ARG A 85 16.31 -13.04 -10.80
CA ARG A 85 16.49 -12.73 -12.23
C ARG A 85 17.85 -12.10 -12.51
N ASP A 86 18.23 -11.14 -11.68
CA ASP A 86 19.48 -10.37 -11.81
C ASP A 86 20.72 -11.23 -11.55
N ASN A 87 20.58 -12.37 -10.88
CA ASN A 87 21.69 -13.29 -10.64
C ASN A 87 21.96 -14.15 -11.89
N PRO A 88 23.14 -14.01 -12.54
CA PRO A 88 23.46 -14.75 -13.77
C PRO A 88 23.58 -16.26 -13.56
N ARG A 89 23.84 -16.73 -12.33
CA ARG A 89 23.98 -18.15 -12.01
C ARG A 89 22.64 -18.88 -11.91
N VAL A 90 21.56 -18.14 -11.67
CA VAL A 90 20.22 -18.70 -11.69
C VAL A 90 19.86 -18.92 -13.15
N VAL A 91 19.53 -20.15 -13.52
CA VAL A 91 19.11 -20.49 -14.89
C VAL A 91 17.60 -20.60 -14.97
N ASN A 92 17.00 -21.29 -14.01
CA ASN A 92 15.56 -21.42 -13.87
C ASN A 92 15.13 -21.10 -12.45
N LEU A 93 13.83 -20.85 -12.26
CA LEU A 93 13.23 -20.78 -10.94
C LEU A 93 12.13 -21.83 -10.87
N ARG A 94 12.15 -22.61 -9.80
CA ARG A 94 11.08 -23.55 -9.47
C ARG A 94 10.07 -22.85 -8.57
N LEU A 95 8.81 -22.82 -8.99
CA LEU A 95 7.72 -22.42 -8.10
C LEU A 95 7.38 -23.62 -7.22
N VAL A 96 7.71 -23.52 -5.94
CA VAL A 96 7.39 -24.53 -4.95
C VAL A 96 6.14 -24.12 -4.21
N VAL A 97 5.25 -25.10 -4.04
CA VAL A 97 3.93 -24.92 -3.45
C VAL A 97 3.88 -25.75 -2.17
N SER A 98 3.42 -25.16 -1.07
CA SER A 98 3.28 -25.92 0.18
C SER A 98 2.15 -26.96 0.06
N HIS A 99 2.28 -28.10 0.73
CA HIS A 99 1.31 -29.21 0.64
C HIS A 99 -0.13 -28.82 1.03
N ASP A 100 -0.30 -27.82 1.87
CA ASP A 100 -1.60 -27.27 2.32
C ASP A 100 -2.12 -26.13 1.41
N SER A 101 -1.43 -25.82 0.31
CA SER A 101 -1.83 -24.73 -0.58
C SER A 101 -3.12 -25.07 -1.33
N CYS A 102 -3.84 -24.03 -1.77
CA CYS A 102 -5.07 -24.21 -2.54
C CYS A 102 -4.81 -24.85 -3.93
N PRO A 103 -5.83 -25.49 -4.55
CA PRO A 103 -5.70 -26.14 -5.85
C PRO A 103 -5.18 -25.23 -6.98
N ALA A 104 -5.52 -23.94 -6.96
CA ALA A 104 -5.01 -22.96 -7.93
C ALA A 104 -3.48 -22.80 -7.86
N CYS A 105 -2.90 -22.82 -6.65
CA CYS A 105 -1.47 -22.79 -6.46
C CYS A 105 -0.81 -24.10 -6.90
N GLN A 106 -1.42 -25.24 -6.57
CA GLN A 106 -0.88 -26.55 -6.96
C GLN A 106 -0.85 -26.73 -8.49
N ALA A 107 -1.86 -26.22 -9.19
CA ALA A 107 -1.95 -26.31 -10.65
C ALA A 107 -0.84 -25.54 -11.40
N VAL A 108 -0.20 -24.57 -10.74
CA VAL A 108 0.92 -23.79 -11.31
C VAL A 108 2.28 -24.23 -10.76
N GLU A 109 2.35 -25.28 -9.94
CA GLU A 109 3.64 -25.79 -9.48
C GLU A 109 4.48 -26.23 -10.68
N GLY A 110 5.76 -25.85 -10.70
CA GLY A 110 6.64 -26.24 -11.79
C GLY A 110 7.89 -25.40 -11.91
N THR A 111 8.64 -25.65 -12.98
CA THR A 111 9.89 -24.94 -13.31
C THR A 111 9.64 -23.94 -14.41
N TYR A 112 10.09 -22.71 -14.18
CA TYR A 112 9.90 -21.57 -15.07
C TYR A 112 11.25 -20.96 -15.43
N THR A 113 11.34 -20.46 -16.66
CA THR A 113 12.44 -19.55 -17.04
C THR A 113 12.21 -18.18 -16.40
N LYS A 114 13.27 -17.37 -16.29
CA LYS A 114 13.24 -16.04 -15.68
C LYS A 114 12.11 -15.13 -16.21
N ASP A 115 11.79 -15.23 -17.50
CA ASP A 115 10.82 -14.38 -18.18
C ASP A 115 9.38 -14.87 -18.09
N LYS A 116 9.16 -16.17 -17.76
CA LYS A 116 7.85 -16.82 -17.76
C LYS A 116 7.29 -17.06 -16.36
N LEU A 117 7.78 -16.34 -15.36
CA LEU A 117 7.34 -16.51 -13.99
C LEU A 117 5.92 -16.00 -13.78
N PRO A 118 5.03 -16.78 -13.12
CA PRO A 118 3.75 -16.25 -12.69
C PRO A 118 3.97 -15.13 -11.67
N THR A 119 3.06 -14.16 -11.66
CA THR A 119 3.05 -13.17 -10.56
C THR A 119 2.48 -13.86 -9.33
N LEU A 120 3.13 -13.67 -8.19
CA LEU A 120 2.61 -14.14 -6.91
C LEU A 120 1.91 -13.00 -6.16
N PRO A 121 0.75 -13.28 -5.56
CA PRO A 121 0.01 -14.54 -5.64
C PRO A 121 -0.57 -14.83 -7.02
N VAL A 122 -0.75 -16.13 -7.28
CA VAL A 122 -1.50 -16.56 -8.45
C VAL A 122 -2.95 -16.14 -8.37
N GLU A 123 -3.52 -15.84 -9.53
CA GLU A 123 -4.93 -15.58 -9.66
C GLU A 123 -5.74 -16.79 -9.16
N GLY A 124 -6.77 -16.52 -8.34
CA GLY A 124 -7.57 -17.57 -7.73
C GLY A 124 -6.96 -18.22 -6.48
N CYS A 125 -5.84 -17.71 -5.95
CA CYS A 125 -5.36 -18.15 -4.64
C CYS A 125 -6.46 -17.95 -3.57
N SER A 126 -6.80 -19.02 -2.86
CA SER A 126 -7.92 -19.04 -1.91
C SER A 126 -7.49 -19.44 -0.49
N HIS A 127 -6.18 -19.48 -0.23
CA HIS A 127 -5.65 -19.92 1.05
C HIS A 127 -5.87 -18.84 2.13
N ALA A 128 -6.31 -19.25 3.33
CA ALA A 128 -6.73 -18.33 4.40
C ALA A 128 -5.59 -17.44 4.92
N ASN A 129 -4.35 -17.95 4.90
CA ASN A 129 -3.16 -17.26 5.39
C ASN A 129 -2.38 -16.54 4.28
N GLY A 130 -2.99 -16.32 3.11
CA GLY A 130 -2.31 -15.80 1.93
C GLY A 130 -1.53 -16.86 1.15
N CYS A 131 -0.89 -16.42 0.06
CA CYS A 131 -0.17 -17.32 -0.84
C CYS A 131 1.06 -17.90 -0.14
N ARG A 132 1.14 -19.23 -0.09
CA ARG A 132 2.27 -19.97 0.50
C ARG A 132 3.29 -20.46 -0.53
N CYS A 133 3.20 -19.97 -1.77
CA CYS A 133 4.14 -20.33 -2.81
C CYS A 133 5.42 -19.51 -2.69
N PHE A 134 6.55 -20.12 -3.04
CA PHE A 134 7.85 -19.45 -3.07
C PHE A 134 8.67 -19.92 -4.28
N PHE A 135 9.57 -19.07 -4.74
CA PHE A 135 10.48 -19.41 -5.83
C PHE A 135 11.81 -19.90 -5.28
N GLU A 136 12.23 -21.08 -5.74
CA GLU A 136 13.56 -21.62 -5.50
C GLU A 136 14.44 -21.41 -6.74
N PRO A 137 15.63 -20.82 -6.61
CA PRO A 137 16.55 -20.66 -7.73
C PRO A 137 17.20 -22.01 -8.08
N MET A 138 17.24 -22.34 -9.36
CA MET A 138 18.02 -23.46 -9.90
C MET A 138 19.30 -22.90 -10.54
N LEU A 139 20.44 -23.40 -10.09
CA LEU A 139 21.75 -23.05 -10.63
C LEU A 139 22.23 -24.17 -11.58
N ASP A 140 22.96 -23.78 -12.62
CA ASP A 140 23.60 -24.72 -13.57
C ASP A 140 24.98 -25.17 -13.07
N GLU A 141 25.67 -24.30 -12.32
CA GLU A 141 26.96 -24.61 -11.73
C GLU A 141 26.90 -24.47 -10.20
N ILE A 142 27.22 -25.56 -9.50
CA ILE A 142 27.57 -25.57 -8.08
C ILE A 142 29.10 -25.65 -8.06
N TYR A 143 29.78 -24.60 -7.64
CA TYR A 143 31.24 -24.56 -7.63
C TYR A 143 31.82 -25.66 -6.72
N PRO A 144 32.90 -26.36 -7.11
CA PRO A 144 33.62 -27.32 -6.25
C PRO A 144 34.33 -26.67 -5.06
#